data_AF-A0A094EYX8-F1
#
_entry.id   AF-A0A094EYX8-F1
#
_cell.length_a   1.000
_cell.length_b   1.000
_cell.length_c   1.000
_cell.angle_alpha   90.00
_cell.angle_beta   90.00
_cell.angle_gamma   90.00
#
_symmetry.space_group_name_H-M   'P 1'
#
loop_
_entity.id
_entity.type
_entity.pdbx_description
1 polymer ?
#
loop_
_entity_poly.entity_id
_entity_poly.type
_entity_poly.pdbx_seq_one_letter_code
_entity_poly.pdbx_strand_id
1 'polypeptide(L)'
;MTLNIRPSTPFFEYRLPSPHPRSLWLAKSATEWKQLYLSRIPSRTPKVMELLASMPNISVAEGFSDTPHSVKLAFHLLGGMIVDHHLFATGFRSATLGGGENTELESIRSRRVELKATIQSFERALIRVVGATDIAPLIVSYLSMRLMVSIENIAILAGKEGEEESRQMYQTMKFWPQTPEAREAIWHAGQILRFLTLVERLTSFQIVIAYQAGLSLFGYSLLTPIRDDAKIYKQQNAIDLPILYINGPPVTQVEAFIHDGSYLPMLQNSCGRIESPAAASLSDGCDIIRTVSVIISDRACKSVGLSPRLVHSLLKLLDDLGAAACTSQNELQRVQEF
;
A
#
# COMPACT_ATOMS: atom_id res chain seq x y z
N MET A 1 -2.67 -13.61 1.61
CA MET A 1 -1.47 -12.77 1.76
C MET A 1 -1.04 -12.84 3.21
N THR A 2 -0.12 -13.75 3.50
CA THR A 2 0.64 -13.80 4.75
C THR A 2 1.82 -12.82 4.66
N LEU A 3 2.25 -12.33 5.81
CA LEU A 3 3.46 -11.51 6.03
C LEU A 3 4.61 -11.91 5.10
N ASN A 4 4.89 -11.11 4.06
CA ASN A 4 6.14 -11.07 3.27
C ASN A 4 6.90 -12.40 3.05
N ILE A 5 6.20 -13.50 2.80
CA ILE A 5 6.80 -14.68 2.19
C ILE A 5 6.89 -14.36 0.70
N ARG A 6 8.05 -14.61 0.08
CA ARG A 6 8.18 -14.63 -1.40
C ARG A 6 6.92 -15.30 -1.96
N PRO A 7 6.27 -14.77 -3.01
CA PRO A 7 5.17 -15.50 -3.61
C PRO A 7 5.67 -16.93 -3.88
N SER A 8 5.04 -17.90 -3.22
CA SER A 8 5.46 -19.32 -3.26
C SER A 8 5.39 -19.91 -4.67
N THR A 9 4.81 -19.15 -5.59
CA THR A 9 4.48 -19.48 -6.96
C THR A 9 5.47 -18.74 -7.88
N PRO A 10 6.57 -19.40 -8.29
CA PRO A 10 7.50 -18.84 -9.27
C PRO A 10 6.79 -18.48 -10.58
N PHE A 11 7.36 -17.52 -11.33
CA PHE A 11 6.70 -16.90 -12.48
C PHE A 11 6.23 -17.90 -13.56
N PHE A 12 6.89 -19.06 -13.70
CA PHE A 12 6.51 -20.09 -14.66
C PHE A 12 5.20 -20.81 -14.31
N GLU A 13 4.78 -20.82 -13.04
CA GLU A 13 3.50 -21.41 -12.62
C GLU A 13 2.30 -20.60 -13.15
N TYR A 14 2.53 -19.36 -13.60
CA TYR A 14 1.51 -18.53 -14.25
C TYR A 14 1.34 -18.79 -15.76
N ARG A 15 1.99 -19.84 -16.28
CA ARG A 15 1.73 -20.35 -17.65
C ARG A 15 0.42 -21.14 -17.76
N LEU A 16 -0.25 -21.39 -16.64
CA LEU A 16 -1.53 -22.08 -16.58
C LEU A 16 -2.62 -21.32 -17.37
N PRO A 17 -3.61 -22.02 -17.94
CA PRO A 17 -4.80 -21.38 -18.48
C PRO A 17 -5.54 -20.58 -17.41
N SER A 18 -6.23 -19.52 -17.83
CA SER A 18 -7.10 -18.76 -16.92
C SER A 18 -8.19 -19.66 -16.31
N PRO A 19 -8.68 -19.30 -15.11
CA PRO A 19 -9.72 -20.07 -14.44
C PRO A 19 -10.99 -20.17 -15.29
N HIS A 20 -11.52 -21.39 -15.40
CA HIS A 20 -12.81 -21.66 -16.03
C HIS A 20 -13.97 -21.12 -15.17
N PRO A 21 -15.11 -20.74 -15.79
CA PRO A 21 -16.23 -20.13 -15.10
C PRO A 21 -16.83 -21.03 -14.01
N ARG A 22 -17.29 -20.41 -12.93
CA ARG A 22 -17.92 -21.08 -11.79
C ARG A 22 -19.05 -22.06 -12.18
N SER A 23 -19.78 -21.79 -13.26
CA SER A 23 -20.86 -22.67 -13.73
C SER A 23 -20.38 -24.08 -14.10
N LEU A 24 -19.15 -24.22 -14.62
CA LEU A 24 -18.58 -25.54 -14.91
C LEU A 24 -18.30 -26.29 -13.60
N TRP A 25 -17.74 -25.62 -12.60
CA TRP A 25 -17.43 -26.21 -11.30
C TRP A 25 -18.67 -26.59 -10.48
N LEU A 26 -19.81 -25.97 -10.77
CA LEU A 26 -21.09 -26.21 -10.09
C LEU A 26 -22.03 -27.17 -10.85
N ALA A 27 -21.60 -27.73 -11.99
CA ALA A 27 -22.40 -28.68 -12.74
C ALA A 27 -22.72 -29.91 -11.87
N LYS A 28 -23.99 -30.33 -11.85
CA LYS A 28 -24.49 -31.41 -10.97
C LYS A 28 -24.22 -32.80 -11.53
N SER A 29 -23.83 -32.90 -12.79
CA SER A 29 -23.51 -34.16 -13.47
C SER A 29 -22.44 -33.98 -14.54
N ALA A 30 -21.79 -35.08 -14.91
CA ALA A 30 -20.80 -35.09 -15.99
C ALA A 30 -21.40 -34.67 -17.35
N THR A 31 -22.67 -35.03 -17.62
CA THR A 31 -23.38 -34.65 -18.85
C THR A 31 -23.63 -33.15 -18.91
N GLU A 32 -24.10 -32.56 -17.81
CA GLU A 32 -24.30 -31.11 -17.69
C GLU A 32 -22.98 -30.36 -17.84
N TRP A 33 -21.91 -30.83 -17.18
CA TRP A 33 -20.57 -30.25 -17.33
C TRP A 33 -20.11 -30.25 -18.79
N LYS A 34 -20.25 -31.39 -19.48
CA LYS A 34 -19.85 -31.54 -20.88
C LYS A 34 -20.66 -30.61 -21.80
N GLN A 35 -21.97 -30.51 -21.59
CA GLN A 35 -22.82 -29.60 -22.37
C GLN A 35 -22.41 -28.15 -22.18
N LEU A 36 -22.21 -27.72 -20.92
CA LEU A 36 -21.74 -26.37 -20.60
C LEU A 36 -20.38 -26.07 -21.23
N TYR A 37 -19.43 -27.01 -21.15
CA TYR A 37 -18.09 -26.85 -21.71
C TYR A 37 -18.13 -26.73 -23.23
N LEU A 38 -18.83 -27.65 -23.92
CA LEU A 38 -18.92 -27.68 -25.38
C LEU A 38 -19.70 -26.49 -25.95
N SER A 39 -20.68 -25.96 -25.21
CA SER A 39 -21.48 -24.81 -25.65
C SER A 39 -20.68 -23.50 -25.76
N ARG A 40 -19.48 -23.44 -25.16
CA ARG A 40 -18.71 -22.20 -25.01
C ARG A 40 -17.22 -22.38 -25.26
N ILE A 41 -16.80 -23.39 -26.04
CA ILE A 41 -15.39 -23.65 -26.34
C ILE A 41 -14.78 -22.37 -26.96
N PRO A 42 -13.86 -21.68 -26.26
CA PRO A 42 -13.22 -20.53 -26.84
C PRO A 42 -12.19 -21.02 -27.87
N SER A 43 -11.97 -20.22 -28.90
CA SER A 43 -10.85 -20.43 -29.84
C SER A 43 -9.49 -20.39 -29.14
N ARG A 44 -9.39 -19.67 -28.01
CA ARG A 44 -8.20 -19.60 -27.15
C ARG A 44 -8.58 -19.20 -25.72
N THR A 45 -8.01 -19.91 -24.74
CA THR A 45 -8.06 -19.48 -23.32
C THR A 45 -6.80 -18.68 -22.99
N PRO A 46 -6.92 -17.43 -22.48
CA PRO A 46 -5.74 -16.65 -22.10
C PRO A 46 -5.02 -17.34 -20.94
N LYS A 47 -3.69 -17.26 -20.93
CA LYS A 47 -2.89 -17.75 -19.80
C LYS A 47 -2.95 -16.78 -18.63
N VAL A 48 -2.68 -17.26 -17.42
CA VAL A 48 -2.66 -16.42 -16.20
C VAL A 48 -1.68 -15.25 -16.35
N MET A 49 -0.51 -15.46 -16.96
CA MET A 49 0.45 -14.38 -17.27
C MET A 49 -0.08 -13.35 -18.28
N GLU A 50 -0.97 -13.75 -19.18
CA GLU A 50 -1.59 -12.86 -20.18
C GLU A 50 -2.72 -12.04 -19.57
N LEU A 51 -3.18 -12.36 -18.35
CA LEU A 51 -4.24 -11.61 -17.67
C LEU A 51 -3.88 -10.14 -17.54
N LEU A 52 -2.65 -9.81 -17.11
CA LEU A 52 -2.22 -8.41 -16.92
C LEU A 52 -2.26 -7.59 -18.23
N ALA A 53 -1.80 -8.18 -19.34
CA ALA A 53 -1.84 -7.54 -20.66
C ALA A 53 -3.26 -7.47 -21.24
N SER A 54 -4.10 -8.45 -20.90
CA SER A 54 -5.47 -8.53 -21.41
C SER A 54 -6.50 -7.81 -20.52
N MET A 55 -6.17 -7.41 -19.28
CA MET A 55 -7.07 -6.77 -18.29
C MET A 55 -8.02 -5.71 -18.88
N PRO A 56 -7.58 -4.71 -19.69
CA PRO A 56 -8.48 -3.71 -20.24
C PRO A 56 -9.43 -4.25 -21.33
N ASN A 57 -9.27 -5.51 -21.75
CA ASN A 57 -10.03 -6.20 -22.80
C ASN A 57 -10.47 -7.63 -22.40
N ILE A 58 -10.42 -8.02 -21.12
CA ILE A 58 -10.88 -9.35 -20.65
C ILE A 58 -12.35 -9.62 -21.01
N SER A 59 -13.09 -8.59 -21.42
CA SER A 59 -14.42 -8.71 -22.02
C SER A 59 -14.51 -9.54 -23.31
N VAL A 60 -13.40 -10.03 -23.89
CA VAL A 60 -13.44 -10.73 -25.20
C VAL A 60 -12.89 -12.16 -25.14
N ALA A 61 -13.34 -12.91 -24.15
CA ALA A 61 -13.53 -14.36 -24.27
C ALA A 61 -14.90 -14.66 -23.67
N GLU A 62 -15.96 -14.27 -24.40
CA GLU A 62 -17.37 -14.23 -24.01
C GLU A 62 -17.85 -15.45 -23.19
N GLY A 63 -17.64 -15.38 -21.87
CA GLY A 63 -18.22 -16.31 -20.91
C GLY A 63 -17.43 -17.59 -20.59
N PHE A 64 -16.16 -17.72 -20.99
CA PHE A 64 -15.34 -18.90 -20.70
C PHE A 64 -14.22 -18.68 -19.67
N SER A 65 -14.17 -17.51 -19.02
CA SER A 65 -13.26 -17.26 -17.89
C SER A 65 -14.05 -16.79 -16.66
N ASP A 66 -13.63 -17.22 -15.47
CA ASP A 66 -14.13 -16.66 -14.22
C ASP A 66 -13.51 -15.27 -13.99
N THR A 67 -14.19 -14.23 -14.46
CA THR A 67 -13.68 -12.85 -14.41
C THR A 67 -13.36 -12.39 -12.97
N PRO A 68 -14.23 -12.59 -11.97
CA PRO A 68 -13.90 -12.27 -10.57
C PRO A 68 -12.64 -12.98 -10.06
N HIS A 69 -12.44 -14.25 -10.40
CA HIS A 69 -11.23 -14.98 -9.99
C HIS A 69 -10.00 -14.50 -10.76
N SER A 70 -10.12 -14.23 -12.06
CA SER A 70 -9.04 -13.69 -12.90
C SER A 70 -8.53 -12.32 -12.40
N VAL A 71 -9.44 -11.43 -11.96
CA VAL A 71 -9.05 -10.15 -11.34
C VAL A 71 -8.30 -10.36 -10.02
N LYS A 72 -8.72 -11.31 -9.18
CA LYS A 72 -7.99 -11.65 -7.94
C LYS A 72 -6.61 -12.22 -8.25
N LEU A 73 -6.48 -13.08 -9.26
CA LEU A 73 -5.18 -13.56 -9.71
C LEU A 73 -4.30 -12.41 -10.20
N ALA A 74 -4.83 -11.51 -11.03
CA ALA A 74 -4.11 -10.33 -11.50
C ALA A 74 -3.62 -9.45 -10.35
N PHE A 75 -4.44 -9.25 -9.31
CA PHE A 75 -4.05 -8.56 -8.08
C PHE A 75 -2.85 -9.23 -7.40
N HIS A 76 -2.88 -10.55 -7.25
CA HIS A 76 -1.79 -11.31 -6.64
C HIS A 76 -0.51 -11.30 -7.50
N LEU A 77 -0.63 -11.45 -8.81
CA LEU A 77 0.47 -11.34 -9.77
C LEU A 77 1.16 -9.99 -9.66
N LEU A 78 0.38 -8.91 -9.70
CA LEU A 78 0.89 -7.55 -9.64
C LEU A 78 1.55 -7.28 -8.27
N GLY A 79 0.96 -7.77 -7.18
CA GLY A 79 1.59 -7.75 -5.86
C GLY A 79 2.93 -8.49 -5.80
N GLY A 80 3.05 -9.63 -6.50
CA GLY A 80 4.31 -10.37 -6.63
C GLY A 80 5.36 -9.59 -7.41
N MET A 81 4.99 -9.01 -8.56
CA MET A 81 5.89 -8.19 -9.38
C MET A 81 6.41 -6.95 -8.63
N ILE A 82 5.59 -6.36 -7.75
CA ILE A 82 6.00 -5.27 -6.86
C ILE A 82 7.03 -5.76 -5.84
N VAL A 83 6.83 -6.95 -5.24
CA VAL A 83 7.82 -7.54 -4.32
C VAL A 83 9.14 -7.80 -5.06
N ASP A 84 9.09 -8.38 -6.25
CA ASP A 84 10.28 -8.64 -7.07
C ASP A 84 11.00 -7.34 -7.44
N HIS A 85 10.28 -6.27 -7.74
CA HIS A 85 10.85 -4.94 -7.98
C HIS A 85 11.64 -4.43 -6.77
N HIS A 86 11.09 -4.57 -5.56
CA HIS A 86 11.79 -4.16 -4.33
C HIS A 86 12.99 -5.04 -4.03
N LEU A 87 12.87 -6.35 -4.19
CA LEU A 87 13.98 -7.30 -3.98
C LEU A 87 15.12 -7.05 -4.96
N PHE A 88 14.79 -6.77 -6.22
CA PHE A 88 15.74 -6.32 -7.22
C PHE A 88 16.42 -5.04 -6.72
N ALA A 89 15.66 -3.98 -6.42
CA ALA A 89 16.23 -2.72 -5.96
C ALA A 89 17.12 -2.85 -4.70
N THR A 90 16.81 -3.75 -3.76
CA THR A 90 17.63 -3.98 -2.55
C THR A 90 18.89 -4.81 -2.81
N GLY A 91 18.78 -5.92 -3.55
CA GLY A 91 19.92 -6.80 -3.84
C GLY A 91 20.99 -6.09 -4.66
N PHE A 92 20.57 -5.19 -5.53
CA PHE A 92 21.43 -4.39 -6.37
C PHE A 92 22.21 -3.30 -5.60
N ARG A 93 21.55 -2.59 -4.67
CA ARG A 93 22.23 -1.64 -3.74
C ARG A 93 23.34 -2.29 -2.92
N SER A 94 23.24 -3.59 -2.64
CA SER A 94 24.28 -4.33 -1.90
C SER A 94 25.47 -4.75 -2.78
N ALA A 95 25.31 -4.80 -4.11
CA ALA A 95 26.33 -5.26 -5.05
C ALA A 95 27.15 -4.11 -5.68
N THR A 96 26.58 -2.90 -5.74
CA THR A 96 27.21 -1.73 -6.36
C THR A 96 28.07 -0.93 -5.38
N LEU A 97 29.23 -1.46 -5.00
CA LEU A 97 30.34 -0.68 -4.44
C LEU A 97 31.36 -0.25 -5.51
N GLY A 98 31.06 -0.46 -6.81
CA GLY A 98 31.96 -0.14 -7.90
C GLY A 98 31.26 0.17 -9.23
N GLY A 99 30.95 1.45 -9.49
CA GLY A 99 31.03 2.04 -10.83
C GLY A 99 29.86 1.93 -11.83
N GLY A 100 28.67 1.44 -11.45
CA GLY A 100 27.55 1.19 -12.38
C GLY A 100 26.26 2.02 -12.17
N GLU A 101 26.26 3.04 -11.30
CA GLU A 101 25.04 3.61 -10.70
C GLU A 101 23.98 4.15 -11.69
N ASN A 102 24.37 4.77 -12.80
CA ASN A 102 23.42 5.51 -13.64
C ASN A 102 22.49 4.61 -14.48
N THR A 103 23.02 3.63 -15.21
CA THR A 103 22.21 2.73 -16.06
C THR A 103 21.26 1.87 -15.23
N GLU A 104 21.67 1.53 -14.01
CA GLU A 104 20.92 0.67 -13.10
C GLU A 104 19.75 1.39 -12.42
N LEU A 105 19.99 2.64 -11.98
CA LEU A 105 18.96 3.50 -11.44
C LEU A 105 17.85 3.77 -12.48
N GLU A 106 18.23 3.91 -13.75
CA GLU A 106 17.29 4.04 -14.87
C GLU A 106 16.46 2.76 -15.11
N SER A 107 17.06 1.56 -14.96
CA SER A 107 16.31 0.30 -15.05
C SER A 107 15.26 0.18 -13.94
N ILE A 108 15.62 0.52 -12.71
CA ILE A 108 14.70 0.51 -11.56
C ILE A 108 13.56 1.53 -11.79
N ARG A 109 13.88 2.75 -12.25
CA ARG A 109 12.87 3.77 -12.57
C ARG A 109 11.93 3.33 -13.69
N SER A 110 12.49 2.82 -14.79
CA SER A 110 11.73 2.32 -15.93
C SER A 110 10.75 1.22 -15.52
N ARG A 111 11.22 0.25 -14.73
CA ARG A 111 10.37 -0.82 -14.20
C ARG A 111 9.23 -0.29 -13.32
N ARG A 112 9.48 0.74 -12.53
CA ARG A 112 8.45 1.38 -11.69
C ARG A 112 7.38 2.07 -12.53
N VAL A 113 7.78 2.78 -13.59
CA VAL A 113 6.86 3.41 -14.54
C VAL A 113 5.96 2.37 -15.22
N GLU A 114 6.54 1.25 -15.67
CA GLU A 114 5.80 0.13 -16.25
C GLU A 114 4.78 -0.46 -15.27
N LEU A 115 5.19 -0.68 -14.01
CA LEU A 115 4.29 -1.18 -12.96
C LEU A 115 3.17 -0.19 -12.64
N LYS A 116 3.44 1.11 -12.62
CA LYS A 116 2.42 2.16 -12.43
C LYS A 116 1.39 2.14 -13.57
N ALA A 117 1.84 2.03 -14.82
CA ALA A 117 0.94 1.87 -15.97
C ALA A 117 0.11 0.57 -15.90
N THR A 118 0.71 -0.50 -15.40
CA THR A 118 0.03 -1.79 -15.18
C THR A 118 -1.05 -1.69 -14.11
N ILE A 119 -0.79 -0.98 -12.99
CA ILE A 119 -1.77 -0.69 -11.94
C ILE A 119 -2.96 0.10 -12.52
N GLN A 120 -2.72 1.13 -13.33
CA GLN A 120 -3.78 1.91 -13.99
C GLN A 120 -4.61 1.05 -14.96
N SER A 121 -3.97 0.13 -15.67
CA SER A 121 -4.68 -0.84 -16.53
C SER A 121 -5.53 -1.80 -15.71
N PHE A 122 -5.00 -2.28 -14.59
CA PHE A 122 -5.70 -3.14 -13.64
C PHE A 122 -6.91 -2.44 -13.01
N GLU A 123 -6.79 -1.16 -12.64
CA GLU A 123 -7.90 -0.34 -12.11
C GLU A 123 -9.11 -0.35 -13.05
N ARG A 124 -8.88 -0.07 -14.35
CA ARG A 124 -9.96 -0.05 -15.36
C ARG A 124 -10.67 -1.39 -15.44
N ALA A 125 -9.94 -2.49 -15.33
CA ALA A 125 -10.51 -3.83 -15.35
C ALA A 125 -11.25 -4.17 -14.06
N LEU A 126 -10.71 -3.76 -12.91
CA LEU A 126 -11.31 -3.95 -11.60
C LEU A 126 -12.68 -3.24 -11.53
N ILE A 127 -12.75 -1.97 -11.93
CA ILE A 127 -14.00 -1.18 -11.96
C ILE A 127 -15.08 -1.87 -12.81
N ARG A 128 -14.72 -2.49 -13.94
CA ARG A 128 -15.68 -3.23 -14.77
C ARG A 128 -16.26 -4.46 -14.06
N VAL A 129 -15.50 -5.10 -13.17
CA VAL A 129 -15.92 -6.33 -12.48
C VAL A 129 -16.63 -6.05 -11.17
N VAL A 130 -16.11 -5.12 -10.37
CA VAL A 130 -16.70 -4.80 -9.05
C VAL A 130 -17.68 -3.62 -9.10
N GLY A 131 -17.86 -3.00 -10.27
CA GLY A 131 -18.67 -1.80 -10.42
C GLY A 131 -18.03 -0.57 -9.75
N ALA A 132 -18.82 0.48 -9.58
CA ALA A 132 -18.42 1.72 -8.92
C ALA A 132 -18.41 1.58 -7.37
N THR A 133 -17.74 0.54 -6.86
CA THR A 133 -17.57 0.33 -5.41
C THR A 133 -16.26 0.93 -4.91
N ASP A 134 -16.23 1.39 -3.65
CA ASP A 134 -15.02 1.94 -3.01
C ASP A 134 -13.90 0.92 -2.79
N ILE A 135 -14.17 -0.36 -3.08
CA ILE A 135 -13.17 -1.43 -3.03
C ILE A 135 -12.13 -1.27 -4.12
N ALA A 136 -12.52 -0.88 -5.34
CA ALA A 136 -11.59 -0.71 -6.45
C ALA A 136 -10.48 0.30 -6.12
N PRO A 137 -10.80 1.54 -5.74
CA PRO A 137 -9.77 2.53 -5.44
C PRO A 137 -9.00 2.25 -4.14
N LEU A 138 -9.57 1.50 -3.18
CA LEU A 138 -8.83 0.99 -2.01
C LEU A 138 -7.70 0.05 -2.46
N ILE A 139 -8.02 -0.92 -3.33
CA ILE A 139 -7.05 -1.92 -3.82
C ILE A 139 -5.97 -1.24 -4.69
N VAL A 140 -6.36 -0.30 -5.54
CA VAL A 140 -5.41 0.47 -6.37
C VAL A 140 -4.49 1.30 -5.48
N SER A 141 -5.03 2.00 -4.48
CA SER A 141 -4.22 2.77 -3.53
C SER A 141 -3.25 1.86 -2.75
N TYR A 142 -3.68 0.66 -2.37
CA TYR A 142 -2.82 -0.33 -1.75
C TYR A 142 -1.64 -0.76 -2.63
N LEU A 143 -1.90 -1.09 -3.90
CA LEU A 143 -0.85 -1.48 -4.84
C LEU A 143 0.10 -0.32 -5.13
N SER A 144 -0.42 0.90 -5.33
CA SER A 144 0.40 2.09 -5.59
C SER A 144 1.28 2.44 -4.39
N MET A 145 0.73 2.41 -3.17
CA MET A 145 1.54 2.59 -1.95
C MET A 145 2.66 1.55 -1.89
N ARG A 146 2.34 0.27 -2.07
CA ARG A 146 3.34 -0.80 -2.03
C ARG A 146 4.36 -0.73 -3.15
N LEU A 147 4.04 -0.15 -4.30
CA LEU A 147 5.02 0.09 -5.36
C LEU A 147 6.03 1.16 -4.94
N MET A 148 5.57 2.21 -4.25
CA MET A 148 6.41 3.34 -3.83
C MET A 148 7.22 3.07 -2.56
N VAL A 149 6.76 2.16 -1.69
CA VAL A 149 7.49 1.79 -0.47
C VAL A 149 7.43 0.29 -0.16
N SER A 150 8.59 -0.27 0.22
CA SER A 150 8.67 -1.63 0.76
C SER A 150 8.18 -1.65 2.20
N ILE A 151 7.06 -2.32 2.44
CA ILE A 151 6.53 -2.55 3.80
C ILE A 151 7.52 -3.33 4.66
N GLU A 152 8.36 -4.18 4.06
CA GLU A 152 9.39 -4.90 4.81
C GLU A 152 10.45 -3.93 5.34
N ASN A 153 10.92 -3.01 4.51
CA ASN A 153 11.92 -2.03 4.94
C ASN A 153 11.36 -1.14 6.05
N ILE A 154 10.09 -0.74 5.96
CA ILE A 154 9.43 0.03 7.02
C ILE A 154 9.26 -0.81 8.30
N ALA A 155 8.96 -2.10 8.19
CA ALA A 155 8.84 -2.97 9.35
C ALA A 155 10.21 -3.19 10.04
N ILE A 156 11.28 -3.37 9.26
CA ILE A 156 12.67 -3.46 9.78
C ILE A 156 13.04 -2.14 10.46
N LEU A 157 12.74 -1.00 9.82
CA LEU A 157 12.93 0.34 10.39
C LEU A 157 12.15 0.53 11.70
N ALA A 158 11.00 -0.12 11.84
CA ALA A 158 10.18 -0.11 13.05
C ALA A 158 10.65 -1.14 14.10
N GLY A 159 11.79 -1.79 13.91
CA GLY A 159 12.40 -2.70 14.88
C GLY A 159 12.02 -4.18 14.75
N LYS A 160 11.36 -4.60 13.66
CA LYS A 160 10.93 -6.00 13.45
C LYS A 160 12.07 -7.01 13.60
N GLU A 161 13.28 -6.68 13.14
CA GLU A 161 14.46 -7.56 13.16
C GLU A 161 15.47 -7.20 14.29
N GLY A 162 15.06 -6.33 15.22
CA GLY A 162 15.91 -5.85 16.30
C GLY A 162 16.53 -4.48 16.05
N GLU A 163 17.20 -3.97 17.07
CA GLU A 163 17.70 -2.58 17.11
C GLU A 163 18.82 -2.32 16.09
N GLU A 164 19.72 -3.27 15.89
CA GLU A 164 20.86 -3.12 14.97
C GLU A 164 20.39 -2.98 13.52
N GLU A 165 19.53 -3.90 13.06
CA GLU A 165 18.95 -3.84 11.71
C GLU A 165 18.08 -2.58 11.53
N SER A 166 17.34 -2.18 12.57
CA SER A 166 16.58 -0.92 12.59
C SER A 166 17.48 0.30 12.38
N ARG A 167 18.65 0.34 13.03
CA ARG A 167 19.62 1.44 12.92
C ARG A 167 20.24 1.51 11.53
N GLN A 168 20.58 0.36 10.95
CA GLN A 168 21.10 0.28 9.59
C GLN A 168 20.05 0.70 8.56
N MET A 169 18.80 0.25 8.75
CA MET A 169 17.68 0.65 7.90
C MET A 169 17.39 2.15 7.99
N TYR A 170 17.49 2.76 9.18
CA TYR A 170 17.39 4.21 9.34
C TYR A 170 18.43 4.95 8.51
N GLN A 171 19.70 4.52 8.54
CA GLN A 171 20.75 5.16 7.72
C GLN A 171 20.46 5.05 6.22
N THR A 172 19.87 3.94 5.78
CA THR A 172 19.48 3.72 4.39
C THR A 172 18.29 4.58 3.98
N MET A 173 17.33 4.81 4.88
CA MET A 173 16.06 5.45 4.57
C MET A 173 15.93 6.91 5.02
N LYS A 174 16.91 7.50 5.74
CA LYS A 174 16.82 8.86 6.30
C LYS A 174 16.46 9.98 5.32
N PHE A 175 16.75 9.81 4.03
CA PHE A 175 16.40 10.79 2.99
C PHE A 175 15.12 10.45 2.23
N TRP A 176 14.52 9.29 2.47
CA TRP A 176 13.30 8.84 1.80
C TRP A 176 12.17 9.87 1.89
N PRO A 177 11.84 10.50 3.04
CA PRO A 177 10.76 11.50 3.11
C PRO A 177 10.89 12.69 2.15
N GLN A 178 12.12 12.98 1.68
CA GLN A 178 12.42 14.08 0.76
C GLN A 178 12.14 13.71 -0.70
N THR A 179 11.89 12.44 -1.01
CA THR A 179 11.68 11.98 -2.38
C THR A 179 10.19 12.03 -2.79
N PRO A 180 9.89 12.21 -4.09
CA PRO A 180 8.51 12.16 -4.57
C PRO A 180 7.86 10.81 -4.33
N GLU A 181 8.62 9.72 -4.34
CA GLU A 181 8.11 8.38 -4.05
C GLU A 181 7.56 8.26 -2.63
N ALA A 182 8.24 8.84 -1.64
CA ALA A 182 7.74 8.82 -0.27
C ALA A 182 6.42 9.58 -0.15
N ARG A 183 6.34 10.76 -0.78
CA ARG A 183 5.15 11.60 -0.79
C ARG A 183 3.98 10.93 -1.52
N GLU A 184 4.25 10.25 -2.63
CA GLU A 184 3.26 9.44 -3.34
C GLU A 184 2.81 8.23 -2.50
N ALA A 185 3.73 7.56 -1.78
CA ALA A 185 3.41 6.45 -0.89
C ALA A 185 2.45 6.87 0.23
N ILE A 186 2.77 7.96 0.96
CA ILE A 186 1.93 8.44 2.06
C ILE A 186 0.59 9.01 1.58
N TRP A 187 0.54 9.60 0.38
CA TRP A 187 -0.72 9.99 -0.24
C TRP A 187 -1.62 8.77 -0.43
N HIS A 188 -1.11 7.70 -1.04
CA HIS A 188 -1.87 6.47 -1.20
C HIS A 188 -2.21 5.79 0.13
N ALA A 189 -1.34 5.86 1.14
CA ALA A 189 -1.64 5.41 2.49
C ALA A 189 -2.84 6.16 3.10
N GLY A 190 -2.89 7.49 2.93
CA GLY A 190 -4.03 8.30 3.33
C GLY A 190 -5.32 7.93 2.58
N GLN A 191 -5.23 7.69 1.26
CA GLN A 191 -6.37 7.25 0.46
C GLN A 191 -6.91 5.88 0.90
N ILE A 192 -6.04 4.93 1.28
CA ILE A 192 -6.47 3.65 1.86
C ILE A 192 -7.35 3.88 3.09
N LEU A 193 -6.91 4.75 4.01
CA LEU A 193 -7.66 5.08 5.23
C LEU A 193 -9.00 5.77 4.90
N ARG A 194 -9.01 6.66 3.89
CA ARG A 194 -10.24 7.26 3.37
C ARG A 194 -11.21 6.20 2.87
N PHE A 195 -10.80 5.36 1.93
CA PHE A 195 -11.69 4.36 1.33
C PHE A 195 -12.13 3.29 2.34
N LEU A 196 -11.32 2.98 3.35
CA LEU A 196 -11.72 2.10 4.45
C LEU A 196 -12.99 2.59 5.16
N THR A 197 -13.19 3.91 5.23
CA THR A 197 -14.40 4.51 5.83
C THR A 197 -15.63 4.42 4.93
N LEU A 198 -15.43 4.30 3.62
CA LEU A 198 -16.49 4.26 2.60
C LEU A 198 -16.95 2.83 2.28
N VAL A 199 -16.04 1.85 2.36
CA VAL A 199 -16.38 0.44 2.13
C VAL A 199 -17.38 -0.06 3.19
N GLU A 200 -18.54 -0.53 2.72
CA GLU A 200 -19.66 -0.97 3.57
C GLU A 200 -19.31 -2.19 4.44
N ARG A 201 -18.67 -3.21 3.84
CA ARG A 201 -18.34 -4.47 4.51
C ARG A 201 -16.85 -4.73 4.45
N LEU A 202 -16.18 -4.55 5.58
CA LEU A 202 -14.76 -4.86 5.67
C LEU A 202 -14.51 -6.36 5.83
N THR A 203 -13.40 -6.78 5.24
CA THR A 203 -12.79 -8.08 5.37
C THR A 203 -11.53 -7.96 6.22
N SER A 204 -11.11 -9.06 6.83
CA SER A 204 -9.82 -9.14 7.54
C SER A 204 -8.64 -8.64 6.70
N PHE A 205 -8.69 -8.84 5.37
CA PHE A 205 -7.67 -8.37 4.46
C PHE A 205 -7.62 -6.84 4.34
N GLN A 206 -8.77 -6.16 4.30
CA GLN A 206 -8.81 -4.69 4.26
C GLN A 206 -8.32 -4.06 5.57
N ILE A 207 -8.52 -4.73 6.71
CA ILE A 207 -7.92 -4.31 7.99
C ILE A 207 -6.40 -4.45 7.95
N VAL A 208 -5.86 -5.53 7.38
CA VAL A 208 -4.40 -5.68 7.18
C VAL A 208 -3.85 -4.59 6.24
N ILE A 209 -4.57 -4.25 5.17
CA ILE A 209 -4.20 -3.14 4.27
C ILE A 209 -4.12 -1.81 5.05
N ALA A 210 -5.11 -1.52 5.90
CA ALA A 210 -5.13 -0.31 6.71
C ALA A 210 -3.99 -0.27 7.74
N TYR A 211 -3.69 -1.40 8.38
CA TYR A 211 -2.52 -1.55 9.24
C TYR A 211 -1.22 -1.23 8.50
N GLN A 212 -1.05 -1.78 7.29
CA GLN A 212 0.15 -1.51 6.48
C GLN A 212 0.25 -0.04 6.06
N ALA A 213 -0.88 0.61 5.77
CA ALA A 213 -0.92 2.05 5.53
C ALA A 213 -0.48 2.85 6.77
N GLY A 214 -0.99 2.49 7.95
CA GLY A 214 -0.57 3.09 9.22
C GLY A 214 0.93 2.93 9.48
N LEU A 215 1.46 1.73 9.24
CA LEU A 215 2.88 1.43 9.37
C LEU A 215 3.72 2.30 8.41
N SER A 216 3.30 2.48 7.15
CA SER A 216 3.99 3.37 6.20
C SER A 216 3.97 4.84 6.64
N LEU A 217 2.85 5.34 7.17
CA LEU A 217 2.75 6.70 7.70
C LEU A 217 3.65 6.89 8.94
N PHE A 218 3.67 5.89 9.83
CA PHE A 218 4.56 5.88 10.98
C PHE A 218 6.04 5.89 10.56
N GLY A 219 6.44 5.02 9.63
CA GLY A 219 7.80 5.01 9.10
C GLY A 219 8.21 6.36 8.47
N TYR A 220 7.28 7.03 7.78
CA TYR A 220 7.51 8.38 7.27
C TYR A 220 7.74 9.39 8.40
N SER A 221 6.94 9.34 9.47
CA SER A 221 7.11 10.22 10.63
C SER A 221 8.43 10.03 11.37
N LEU A 222 8.90 8.79 11.52
CA LEU A 222 10.18 8.48 12.18
C LEU A 222 11.37 9.09 11.44
N LEU A 223 11.27 9.20 10.12
CA LEU A 223 12.33 9.72 9.26
C LEU A 223 12.17 11.23 8.98
N THR A 224 11.03 11.80 9.35
CA THR A 224 10.78 13.24 9.18
C THR A 224 11.29 13.95 10.42
N PRO A 225 12.28 14.86 10.30
CA PRO A 225 12.78 15.59 11.45
C PRO A 225 11.64 16.33 12.16
N ILE A 226 11.61 16.22 13.49
CA ILE A 226 10.77 17.08 14.32
C ILE A 226 11.22 18.51 14.06
N ARG A 227 10.27 19.40 13.75
CA ARG A 227 10.52 20.79 13.30
C ARG A 227 11.31 21.68 14.27
N ASP A 228 11.81 21.17 15.38
CA ASP A 228 12.63 21.92 16.34
C ASP A 228 14.06 22.18 15.84
N ASP A 229 14.64 21.28 15.03
CA ASP A 229 15.94 21.49 14.36
C ASP A 229 15.86 22.40 13.13
N ALA A 230 14.67 22.90 12.80
CA ALA A 230 14.49 23.92 11.77
C ALA A 230 15.05 25.29 12.18
N LYS A 231 15.68 25.45 13.34
CA LYS A 231 16.43 26.69 13.65
C LYS A 231 17.65 26.88 12.75
N ILE A 232 18.22 25.82 12.17
CA ILE A 232 19.38 25.91 11.28
C ILE A 232 18.96 26.15 9.81
N TYR A 233 17.75 25.71 9.40
CA TYR A 233 17.19 25.99 8.06
C TYR A 233 16.29 27.25 8.01
N LYS A 234 16.10 27.94 9.13
CA LYS A 234 15.21 29.12 9.26
C LYS A 234 15.74 30.41 8.63
N GLN A 235 16.85 30.39 7.91
CA GLN A 235 17.45 31.61 7.37
C GLN A 235 17.11 31.94 5.90
N GLN A 236 16.16 31.27 5.25
CA GLN A 236 15.79 31.74 3.90
C GLN A 236 14.34 31.65 3.42
N ASN A 237 13.38 30.94 4.02
CA ASN A 237 11.96 31.06 3.64
C ASN A 237 11.03 30.43 4.69
N ALA A 238 10.66 31.19 5.73
CA ALA A 238 9.52 30.84 6.58
C ALA A 238 8.22 31.19 5.82
N ILE A 239 7.82 30.32 4.89
CA ILE A 239 6.48 30.33 4.33
C ILE A 239 5.69 29.28 5.11
N ASP A 240 4.62 29.68 5.78
CA ASP A 240 3.62 28.76 6.33
C ASP A 240 3.07 27.91 5.18
N LEU A 241 3.63 26.70 5.02
CA LEU A 241 3.19 25.79 3.97
C LEU A 241 1.70 25.45 4.18
N PRO A 242 0.87 25.53 3.13
CA PRO A 242 -0.54 25.16 3.23
C PRO A 242 -0.71 23.70 3.64
N ILE A 243 -1.76 23.42 4.41
CA ILE A 243 -2.10 22.08 4.89
C ILE A 243 -2.68 21.24 3.74
N LEU A 244 -2.24 20.00 3.62
CA LEU A 244 -2.81 18.99 2.73
C LEU A 244 -3.28 17.78 3.55
N TYR A 245 -4.58 17.49 3.51
CA TYR A 245 -5.12 16.28 4.13
C TYR A 245 -4.93 15.06 3.22
N ILE A 246 -4.04 14.14 3.60
CA ILE A 246 -3.67 12.98 2.76
C ILE A 246 -4.81 11.96 2.61
N ASN A 247 -5.75 11.94 3.55
CA ASN A 247 -6.99 11.16 3.51
C ASN A 247 -8.21 12.00 3.09
N GLY A 248 -7.98 13.18 2.49
CA GLY A 248 -9.00 13.99 1.83
C GLY A 248 -9.31 13.50 0.40
N PRO A 249 -10.29 14.10 -0.28
CA PRO A 249 -10.54 13.84 -1.70
C PRO A 249 -9.32 14.25 -2.56
N PRO A 250 -9.16 13.67 -3.77
CA PRO A 250 -8.11 14.09 -4.69
C PRO A 250 -8.30 15.55 -5.10
N VAL A 251 -7.23 16.34 -4.95
CA VAL A 251 -7.21 17.76 -5.29
C VAL A 251 -5.96 18.08 -6.11
N THR A 252 -5.95 19.16 -6.89
CA THR A 252 -4.84 19.51 -7.78
C THR A 252 -3.53 19.80 -7.03
N GLN A 253 -3.60 20.17 -5.75
CA GLN A 253 -2.46 20.41 -4.87
C GLN A 253 -1.62 19.16 -4.61
N VAL A 254 -2.18 17.96 -4.81
CA VAL A 254 -1.49 16.69 -4.57
C VAL A 254 -0.28 16.53 -5.47
N GLU A 255 -0.35 16.97 -6.73
CA GLU A 255 0.76 16.84 -7.67
C GLU A 255 1.95 17.71 -7.27
N ALA A 256 1.69 18.96 -6.85
CA ALA A 256 2.71 19.86 -6.33
C ALA A 256 3.30 19.35 -5.01
N PHE A 257 2.49 18.75 -4.13
CA PHE A 257 3.00 18.07 -2.95
C PHE A 257 3.91 16.89 -3.33
N ILE A 258 3.48 16.01 -4.23
CA ILE A 258 4.28 14.86 -4.63
C ILE A 258 5.59 15.31 -5.29
N HIS A 259 5.55 16.28 -6.21
CA HIS A 259 6.74 16.73 -6.94
C HIS A 259 7.72 17.51 -6.07
N ASP A 260 7.23 18.54 -5.34
CA ASP A 260 8.09 19.55 -4.70
C ASP A 260 8.00 19.58 -3.17
N GLY A 261 7.07 18.83 -2.57
CA GLY A 261 6.86 18.85 -1.12
C GLY A 261 6.26 20.16 -0.60
N SER A 262 5.58 20.94 -1.45
CA SER A 262 5.10 22.30 -1.16
C SER A 262 3.92 22.41 -0.17
N TYR A 263 3.60 21.34 0.56
CA TYR A 263 2.45 21.30 1.49
C TYR A 263 2.84 20.58 2.79
N LEU A 264 2.19 20.96 3.89
CA LEU A 264 2.29 20.23 5.15
C LEU A 264 1.27 19.08 5.15
N PRO A 265 1.70 17.81 5.06
CA PRO A 265 0.77 16.70 5.06
C PRO A 265 0.22 16.46 6.46
N MET A 266 -1.11 16.33 6.55
CA MET A 266 -1.84 16.01 7.77
C MET A 266 -2.81 14.86 7.54
N LEU A 267 -3.05 14.07 8.59
CA LEU A 267 -4.05 13.01 8.60
C LEU A 267 -5.29 13.47 9.37
N GLN A 268 -6.41 13.61 8.69
CA GLN A 268 -7.66 14.06 9.31
C GLN A 268 -8.29 12.93 10.13
N ASN A 269 -8.71 13.24 11.37
CA ASN A 269 -9.53 12.33 12.14
C ASN A 269 -11.00 12.48 11.71
N SER A 270 -11.50 11.53 10.92
CA SER A 270 -12.90 11.52 10.47
C SER A 270 -13.86 10.92 11.49
N CYS A 271 -13.34 10.30 12.57
CA CYS A 271 -14.16 9.84 13.69
C CYS A 271 -14.35 10.98 14.67
N GLY A 272 -15.56 11.55 14.75
CA GLY A 272 -15.93 12.65 15.64
C GLY A 272 -15.90 12.35 17.15
N ARG A 273 -14.96 11.52 17.62
CA ARG A 273 -14.67 11.33 19.05
C ARG A 273 -13.98 12.60 19.57
N ILE A 274 -14.61 13.22 20.57
CA ILE A 274 -14.25 14.52 21.14
C ILE A 274 -12.82 14.55 21.72
N GLU A 275 -12.29 13.39 22.12
CA GLU A 275 -11.02 13.26 22.85
C GLU A 275 -9.77 13.15 21.94
N SER A 276 -9.93 13.11 20.61
CA SER A 276 -8.80 13.03 19.67
C SER A 276 -8.64 14.35 18.89
N PRO A 277 -7.40 14.84 18.65
CA PRO A 277 -7.15 15.98 17.78
C PRO A 277 -7.84 15.79 16.43
N ALA A 278 -8.37 16.89 15.90
CA ALA A 278 -9.10 16.89 14.63
C ALA A 278 -8.22 16.45 13.44
N ALA A 279 -6.90 16.61 13.55
CA ALA A 279 -5.93 16.13 12.58
C ALA A 279 -4.57 15.87 13.24
N ALA A 280 -3.85 14.88 12.73
CA ALA A 280 -2.49 14.54 13.13
C ALA A 280 -1.47 15.06 12.11
N SER A 281 -0.38 15.67 12.58
CA SER A 281 0.75 16.03 11.74
C SER A 281 1.53 14.77 11.37
N LEU A 282 1.98 14.65 10.12
CA LEU A 282 2.82 13.51 9.72
C LEU A 282 4.23 13.52 10.32
N SER A 283 4.61 14.58 11.04
CA SER A 283 5.84 14.64 11.84
C SER A 283 5.70 14.03 13.23
N ASP A 284 4.47 13.74 13.68
CA ASP A 284 4.19 13.15 14.99
C ASP A 284 3.70 11.71 14.82
N GLY A 285 4.60 10.76 15.06
CA GLY A 285 4.29 9.34 14.93
C GLY A 285 3.22 8.85 15.90
N CYS A 286 3.15 9.41 17.11
CA CYS A 286 2.16 9.02 18.11
C CYS A 286 0.75 9.42 17.69
N ASP A 287 0.60 10.65 17.23
CA ASP A 287 -0.68 11.18 16.78
C ASP A 287 -1.19 10.49 15.51
N ILE A 288 -0.30 10.13 14.59
CA ILE A 288 -0.62 9.33 13.41
C ILE A 288 -1.16 7.96 13.83
N ILE A 289 -0.41 7.23 14.65
CA ILE A 289 -0.77 5.89 15.11
C ILE A 289 -2.14 5.92 15.80
N ARG A 290 -2.33 6.86 16.74
CA ARG A 290 -3.61 7.01 17.45
C ARG A 290 -4.76 7.27 16.48
N THR A 291 -4.56 8.15 15.49
CA THR A 291 -5.58 8.47 14.48
C THR A 291 -5.91 7.25 13.60
N VAL A 292 -4.91 6.48 13.18
CA VAL A 292 -5.10 5.25 12.40
C VAL A 292 -5.82 4.18 13.23
N SER A 293 -5.41 3.96 14.48
CA SER A 293 -6.05 3.02 15.41
C SER A 293 -7.53 3.36 15.63
N VAL A 294 -7.88 4.65 15.74
CA VAL A 294 -9.27 5.11 15.83
C VAL A 294 -10.06 4.78 14.57
N ILE A 295 -9.52 5.08 13.38
CA ILE A 295 -10.17 4.79 12.09
C ILE A 295 -10.42 3.28 11.93
N ILE A 296 -9.41 2.44 12.20
CA ILE A 296 -9.53 0.98 12.09
C ILE A 296 -10.57 0.46 13.09
N SER A 297 -10.53 0.92 14.33
CA SER A 297 -11.44 0.46 15.40
C SER A 297 -12.91 0.82 15.11
N ASP A 298 -13.17 2.05 14.68
CA ASP A 298 -14.52 2.52 14.33
C ASP A 298 -15.12 1.72 13.16
N ARG A 299 -14.31 1.39 12.16
CA ARG A 299 -14.80 0.61 11.02
C ARG A 299 -14.90 -0.88 11.31
N ALA A 300 -14.00 -1.41 12.13
CA ALA A 300 -14.05 -2.81 12.54
C ALA A 300 -15.29 -3.10 13.40
N CYS A 301 -15.68 -2.20 14.32
CA CYS A 301 -16.85 -2.42 15.17
C CYS A 301 -18.18 -2.42 14.39
N LYS A 302 -18.24 -1.71 13.25
CA LYS A 302 -19.41 -1.64 12.36
C LYS A 302 -19.49 -2.82 11.37
N SER A 303 -18.43 -3.63 11.25
CA SER A 303 -18.32 -4.68 10.24
C SER A 303 -18.63 -6.07 10.81
N VAL A 304 -19.58 -6.78 10.19
CA VAL A 304 -19.97 -8.13 10.60
C VAL A 304 -19.02 -9.19 10.03
N GLY A 305 -18.56 -10.13 10.87
CA GLY A 305 -17.76 -11.28 10.43
C GLY A 305 -16.24 -11.06 10.42
N LEU A 306 -15.76 -9.93 10.95
CA LEU A 306 -14.33 -9.73 11.20
C LEU A 306 -13.85 -10.57 12.39
N SER A 307 -12.62 -11.07 12.30
CA SER A 307 -11.97 -11.76 13.43
C SER A 307 -11.55 -10.74 14.49
N PRO A 308 -12.14 -10.74 15.71
CA PRO A 308 -11.80 -9.77 16.75
C PRO A 308 -10.34 -9.89 17.19
N ARG A 309 -9.80 -11.13 17.19
CA ARG A 309 -8.41 -11.42 17.56
C ARG A 309 -7.42 -10.76 16.60
N LEU A 310 -7.69 -10.80 15.29
CA LEU A 310 -6.84 -10.16 14.29
C LEU A 310 -6.85 -8.65 14.46
N VAL A 311 -8.04 -8.05 14.57
CA VAL A 311 -8.19 -6.60 14.72
C VAL A 311 -7.46 -6.13 15.99
N HIS A 312 -7.70 -6.78 17.13
CA HIS A 312 -7.04 -6.45 18.38
C HIS A 312 -5.52 -6.61 18.30
N SER A 313 -5.02 -7.68 17.68
CA SER A 313 -3.58 -7.89 17.50
C SER A 313 -2.93 -6.81 16.65
N LEU A 314 -3.57 -6.35 15.57
CA LEU A 314 -3.02 -5.32 14.70
C LEU A 314 -3.07 -3.93 15.36
N LEU A 315 -4.15 -3.63 16.10
CA LEU A 315 -4.25 -2.40 16.87
C LEU A 315 -3.18 -2.35 17.96
N LYS A 316 -2.99 -3.45 18.70
CA LYS A 316 -1.92 -3.55 19.71
C LYS A 316 -0.54 -3.30 19.09
N LEU A 317 -0.26 -3.88 17.92
CA LEU A 317 1.01 -3.63 17.22
C LEU A 317 1.19 -2.15 16.86
N LEU A 318 0.14 -1.46 16.41
CA LEU A 318 0.20 -0.02 16.16
C LEU A 318 0.44 0.75 17.46
N ASP A 319 -0.29 0.43 18.52
CA ASP A 319 -0.17 1.11 19.82
C ASP A 319 1.22 0.93 20.43
N ASP A 320 1.82 -0.27 20.34
CA ASP A 320 3.19 -0.56 20.77
C ASP A 320 4.21 0.31 19.98
N LEU A 321 4.00 0.52 18.68
CA LEU A 321 4.82 1.41 17.84
C LEU A 321 4.68 2.88 18.24
N GLY A 322 3.45 3.33 18.50
CA GLY A 322 3.17 4.70 18.95
C GLY A 322 3.82 4.98 20.31
N ALA A 323 3.73 4.05 21.26
CA ALA A 323 4.36 4.17 22.56
C ALA A 323 5.89 4.31 22.45
N ALA A 324 6.53 3.50 21.60
CA ALA A 324 7.96 3.56 21.35
C ALA A 324 8.40 4.92 20.78
N ALA A 325 7.66 5.48 19.82
CA ALA A 325 7.97 6.80 19.26
C ALA A 325 7.82 7.92 20.30
N CYS A 326 6.78 7.88 21.14
CA CYS A 326 6.56 8.85 22.20
C CYS A 326 7.70 8.83 23.23
N THR A 327 8.21 7.64 23.58
CA THR A 327 9.37 7.53 24.49
C THR A 327 10.64 8.13 23.87
N SER A 328 10.93 7.85 22.61
CA SER A 328 12.12 8.39 21.93
C SER A 328 12.05 9.91 21.74
N GLN A 329 10.86 10.46 21.47
CA GLN A 329 10.64 11.91 21.38
C GLN A 329 10.89 12.62 22.73
N ASN A 330 10.40 12.04 23.82
CA ASN A 330 10.59 12.58 25.17
C ASN A 330 12.06 12.52 25.63
N GLU A 331 12.81 11.48 25.24
CA GLU A 331 14.24 11.36 25.54
C GLU A 331 15.08 12.37 24.76
N LEU A 332 14.78 12.62 23.49
CA LEU A 332 15.43 13.65 22.68
C LEU A 332 15.17 15.07 23.21
N GLN A 333 13.95 15.34 23.69
CA GLN A 333 13.61 16.64 24.29
C GLN A 333 14.32 16.86 25.63
N ARG A 334 14.44 15.84 26.50
CA ARG A 334 15.17 15.95 27.77
C ARG A 334 16.67 16.21 27.62
N VAL A 335 17.29 15.70 26.56
CA VAL A 335 18.72 15.92 26.29
C VAL A 335 18.99 17.36 25.79
N GLN A 336 17.98 18.06 25.28
CA GLN A 336 18.10 19.46 24.83
C GLN A 336 17.80 20.48 25.94
N GLU A 337 17.36 20.05 27.12
CA GLU A 337 17.06 20.91 28.29
C GLU A 337 18.20 21.01 29.32
N PHE A 338 19.37 20.43 29.02
CA PHE A 338 20.62 20.54 29.82
C PHE A 338 21.76 21.17 29.01
#